data_AF-A0A1Y5D840-F1
#
_entry.id   AF-A0A1Y5D840-F1
#
_cell.length_a   1.000
_cell.length_b   1.000
_cell.length_c   1.000
_cell.angle_alpha   90.00
_cell.angle_beta   90.00
_cell.angle_gamma   90.00
#
_symmetry.space_group_name_H-M   'P 1'
#
loop_
_entity.id
_entity.type
_entity.pdbx_description
1 polymer ?
#
loop_
_entity_poly.entity_id
_entity_poly.type
_entity_poly.pdbx_seq_one_letter_code
_entity_poly.pdbx_strand_id
1 'polypeptide(L)'
;MSVINSPILKFSWTKLITLLVLAALVAILVLLPWGMPDAQRYFDPIGERELQKDEAGQLVATLEEFMKLSHSGDEFNGWNTEHQAFWKYAISFAAYGLPSAMIIDPDNKDQYRVAMDNMIWKMKSKKVWQDFTDRGFGPDPITVQNIMYKGHLNLMYALYQLSTGDQRYAREFTWLTKNIVEEMNLHHQGFYEGNTCEPNAWFVECNVIGMLSLHIYDKLYGTQYTQNEVQW
;
A
#
# COMPACT_ATOMS: atom_id res chain seq x y z
N MET A 1 -40.29 7.88 -74.11
CA MET A 1 -40.47 7.48 -72.69
C MET A 1 -39.10 7.48 -72.04
N SER A 2 -38.87 8.41 -71.12
CA SER A 2 -37.61 8.57 -70.38
C SER A 2 -37.59 7.61 -69.19
N VAL A 3 -36.61 6.70 -69.13
CA VAL A 3 -36.38 5.82 -67.98
C VAL A 3 -35.48 6.57 -67.01
N ILE A 4 -36.03 6.93 -65.86
CA ILE A 4 -35.31 7.58 -64.76
C ILE A 4 -34.41 6.52 -64.12
N ASN A 5 -33.11 6.53 -64.45
CA ASN A 5 -32.10 5.77 -63.71
C ASN A 5 -31.81 6.49 -62.39
N SER A 6 -32.44 6.01 -61.32
CA SER A 6 -32.16 6.46 -59.95
C SER A 6 -30.86 5.83 -59.45
N PRO A 7 -29.84 6.60 -59.00
CA PRO A 7 -28.58 6.06 -58.47
C PRO A 7 -28.69 5.72 -56.98
N ILE A 8 -29.89 5.41 -56.50
CA ILE A 8 -30.15 5.21 -55.08
C ILE A 8 -29.68 3.79 -54.69
N LEU A 9 -28.48 3.76 -54.11
CA LEU A 9 -27.87 2.70 -53.32
C LEU A 9 -27.77 1.31 -53.98
N LYS A 10 -26.60 1.03 -54.59
CA LYS A 10 -26.08 -0.35 -54.64
C LYS A 10 -25.78 -0.79 -53.21
N PHE A 11 -26.75 -1.42 -52.56
CA PHE A 11 -26.60 -2.00 -51.23
C PHE A 11 -25.56 -3.12 -51.29
N SER A 12 -24.39 -2.86 -50.71
CA SER A 12 -23.28 -3.79 -50.67
C SER A 12 -23.39 -4.60 -49.38
N TRP A 13 -23.92 -5.83 -49.51
CA TRP A 13 -24.03 -6.79 -48.41
C TRP A 13 -22.69 -6.99 -47.69
N THR A 14 -21.57 -6.92 -48.40
CA THR A 14 -20.23 -6.99 -47.81
C THR A 14 -19.96 -5.83 -46.84
N LYS A 15 -20.31 -4.58 -47.20
CA LYS A 15 -20.17 -3.43 -46.29
C LYS A 15 -21.05 -3.56 -45.05
N LEU A 16 -22.29 -4.05 -45.19
CA LEU A 16 -23.18 -4.29 -44.05
C LEU A 16 -22.60 -5.34 -43.10
N ILE A 17 -22.13 -6.47 -43.66
CA ILE A 17 -21.51 -7.55 -42.87
C ILE A 17 -20.27 -7.03 -42.15
N THR A 18 -19.39 -6.29 -42.82
CA THR A 18 -18.20 -5.70 -42.19
C THR A 18 -18.57 -4.77 -41.03
N LEU A 19 -19.60 -3.94 -41.19
CA LEU A 19 -20.03 -2.99 -40.17
C LEU A 19 -20.67 -3.69 -38.96
N LEU A 20 -21.45 -4.76 -39.19
CA LEU A 20 -22.01 -5.60 -38.13
C LEU A 20 -20.92 -6.38 -37.38
N VAL A 21 -19.91 -6.91 -38.07
CA VAL A 21 -18.77 -7.60 -37.43
C VAL A 21 -17.95 -6.62 -36.60
N LEU A 22 -17.67 -5.42 -37.10
CA LEU A 22 -16.98 -4.37 -36.34
C LEU A 22 -17.79 -3.95 -35.11
N ALA A 23 -19.09 -3.74 -35.24
CA ALA A 23 -19.95 -3.41 -34.11
C ALA A 23 -19.98 -4.54 -33.06
N ALA A 24 -20.01 -5.80 -33.49
CA ALA A 24 -19.94 -6.96 -32.60
C ALA A 24 -18.58 -7.05 -31.89
N LEU A 25 -17.46 -6.80 -32.59
CA LEU A 25 -16.12 -6.79 -31.99
C LEU A 25 -15.95 -5.65 -30.99
N VAL A 26 -16.45 -4.45 -31.30
CA VAL A 26 -16.46 -3.32 -30.36
C VAL A 26 -17.35 -3.63 -29.15
N ALA A 27 -18.54 -4.20 -29.37
CA ALA A 27 -19.41 -4.62 -28.28
C ALA A 27 -18.74 -5.69 -27.40
N ILE A 28 -18.03 -6.65 -28.00
CA ILE A 28 -17.23 -7.65 -27.28
C ILE A 28 -16.14 -6.95 -26.44
N LEU A 29 -15.38 -6.03 -27.04
CA LEU A 29 -14.31 -5.31 -26.33
C LEU A 29 -14.82 -4.42 -25.19
N VAL A 30 -16.03 -3.85 -25.33
CA VAL A 30 -16.62 -2.90 -24.37
C VAL A 30 -17.46 -3.60 -23.30
N LEU A 31 -18.14 -4.71 -23.64
CA LEU A 31 -19.12 -5.36 -22.77
C LEU A 31 -18.63 -6.66 -22.12
N LEU A 32 -17.62 -7.34 -22.67
CA LEU A 32 -17.05 -8.48 -21.95
C LEU A 32 -16.16 -7.98 -20.81
N PRO A 33 -16.38 -8.44 -19.57
CA PRO A 33 -15.39 -8.23 -18.52
C PRO A 33 -14.14 -9.01 -18.92
N TRP A 34 -13.00 -8.32 -18.99
CA TRP A 34 -11.70 -8.88 -19.42
C TRP A 34 -11.07 -9.80 -18.35
N GLY A 35 -11.89 -10.64 -17.71
CA GLY A 35 -11.50 -11.45 -16.56
C GLY A 35 -11.44 -10.68 -15.23
N MET A 36 -11.73 -9.38 -15.24
CA MET A 36 -11.83 -8.56 -14.02
C MET A 36 -13.21 -8.75 -13.38
N PRO A 37 -13.29 -8.89 -12.04
CA PRO A 37 -14.55 -8.87 -11.32
C PRO A 37 -15.33 -7.56 -11.53
N ASP A 38 -16.63 -7.59 -11.24
CA ASP A 38 -17.43 -6.37 -11.17
C ASP A 38 -16.90 -5.46 -10.05
N ALA A 39 -16.65 -4.19 -10.39
CA ALA A 39 -16.14 -3.19 -9.47
C ALA A 39 -16.99 -3.03 -8.20
N GLN A 40 -18.31 -3.27 -8.29
CA GLN A 40 -19.18 -3.17 -7.12
C GLN A 40 -18.85 -4.22 -6.05
N ARG A 41 -18.36 -5.40 -6.47
CA ARG A 41 -18.06 -6.52 -5.58
C ARG A 41 -16.89 -6.22 -4.64
N TYR A 42 -16.01 -5.29 -5.00
CA TYR A 42 -14.95 -4.87 -4.08
C TYR A 42 -15.48 -4.15 -2.84
N PHE A 43 -16.70 -3.60 -2.93
CA PHE A 43 -17.36 -2.79 -1.89
C PHE A 43 -18.51 -3.53 -1.20
N ASP A 44 -18.67 -4.83 -1.43
CA ASP A 44 -19.65 -5.63 -0.68
C ASP A 44 -19.39 -5.49 0.84
N PRO A 45 -20.43 -5.49 1.69
CA PRO A 45 -20.27 -5.30 3.13
C PRO A 45 -19.38 -6.38 3.76
N ILE A 46 -18.63 -6.01 4.81
CA ILE A 46 -17.86 -6.98 5.60
C ILE A 46 -18.80 -8.05 6.17
N GLY A 47 -18.46 -9.32 5.95
CA GLY A 47 -19.30 -10.49 6.27
C GLY A 47 -20.00 -11.10 5.05
N GLU A 48 -20.27 -10.31 4.01
CA GLU A 48 -20.71 -10.77 2.68
C GLU A 48 -19.59 -10.70 1.64
N ARG A 49 -18.58 -9.86 1.91
CA ARG A 49 -17.41 -9.66 1.08
C ARG A 49 -16.53 -10.91 1.06
N GLU A 50 -16.23 -11.41 -0.13
CA GLU A 50 -15.22 -12.43 -0.40
C GLU A 50 -14.11 -11.84 -1.24
N LEU A 51 -12.83 -12.20 -1.01
CA LEU A 51 -11.71 -11.77 -1.85
C LEU A 51 -11.99 -12.09 -3.32
N GLN A 52 -11.89 -11.08 -4.19
CA GLN A 52 -12.10 -11.28 -5.61
C GLN A 52 -10.90 -12.03 -6.22
N LYS A 53 -11.11 -12.66 -7.39
CA LYS A 53 -10.12 -13.55 -7.98
C LYS A 53 -8.77 -12.88 -8.27
N ASP A 54 -8.80 -11.63 -8.72
CA ASP A 54 -7.64 -10.80 -8.98
C ASP A 54 -6.95 -10.36 -7.68
N GLU A 55 -7.70 -9.94 -6.66
CA GLU A 55 -7.17 -9.63 -5.32
C GLU A 55 -6.48 -10.83 -4.69
N ALA A 56 -7.13 -12.00 -4.75
CA ALA A 56 -6.57 -13.25 -4.26
C ALA A 56 -5.28 -13.61 -5.00
N GLY A 57 -5.25 -13.43 -6.33
CA GLY A 57 -4.04 -13.63 -7.14
C GLY A 57 -2.89 -12.70 -6.73
N GLN A 58 -3.17 -11.41 -6.54
CA GLN A 58 -2.17 -10.44 -6.09
C GLN A 58 -1.70 -10.69 -4.66
N LEU A 59 -2.61 -11.08 -3.76
CA LEU A 59 -2.28 -11.46 -2.39
C LEU A 59 -1.37 -12.68 -2.38
N VAL A 60 -1.72 -13.75 -3.10
CA VAL A 60 -0.87 -14.95 -3.20
C VAL A 60 0.54 -14.60 -3.68
N ALA A 61 0.66 -13.83 -4.77
CA ALA A 61 1.96 -13.39 -5.26
C ALA A 61 2.76 -12.60 -4.21
N THR A 62 2.08 -11.74 -3.43
CA THR A 62 2.69 -10.98 -2.34
C THR A 62 3.16 -11.91 -1.21
N LEU A 63 2.32 -12.85 -0.79
CA LEU A 63 2.66 -13.81 0.27
C LEU A 63 3.86 -14.66 -0.13
N GLU A 64 3.86 -15.20 -1.36
CA GLU A 64 4.96 -16.01 -1.88
C GLU A 64 6.27 -15.22 -1.94
N GLU A 65 6.24 -13.96 -2.39
CA GLU A 65 7.43 -13.11 -2.46
C GLU A 65 8.03 -12.88 -1.07
N PHE A 66 7.23 -12.51 -0.06
CA PHE A 66 7.75 -12.27 1.28
C PHE A 66 8.11 -13.56 2.03
N MET A 67 7.48 -14.69 1.72
CA MET A 67 7.93 -16.00 2.19
C MET A 67 9.28 -16.38 1.59
N LYS A 68 9.48 -16.20 0.29
CA LYS A 68 10.77 -16.43 -0.37
C LYS A 68 11.85 -15.54 0.22
N LEU A 69 11.56 -14.25 0.41
CA LEU A 69 12.48 -13.30 1.01
C LEU A 69 12.82 -13.67 2.47
N SER A 70 11.89 -14.25 3.25
CA SER A 70 12.22 -14.68 4.63
C SER A 70 13.31 -15.76 4.68
N HIS A 71 13.48 -16.54 3.62
CA HIS A 71 14.52 -17.58 3.54
C HIS A 71 15.87 -17.06 3.03
N SER A 72 15.95 -15.81 2.56
CA SER A 72 17.17 -15.23 1.99
C SER A 72 17.98 -14.39 2.97
N GLY A 73 17.62 -14.38 4.27
CA GLY A 73 18.26 -13.50 5.24
C GLY A 73 18.09 -12.04 4.83
N ASP A 74 19.17 -11.24 4.83
CA ASP A 74 19.10 -9.81 4.50
C ASP A 74 19.08 -9.50 2.98
N GLU A 75 18.98 -10.53 2.14
CA GLU A 75 19.01 -10.37 0.68
C GLU A 75 17.62 -10.12 0.07
N PHE A 76 17.58 -9.32 -1.01
CA PHE A 76 16.39 -8.94 -1.77
C PHE A 76 16.47 -9.49 -3.21
N ASN A 77 16.63 -10.80 -3.32
CA ASN A 77 16.86 -11.49 -4.59
C ASN A 77 15.67 -11.31 -5.56
N GLY A 78 15.92 -10.63 -6.68
CA GLY A 78 14.93 -10.35 -7.72
C GLY A 78 14.36 -8.93 -7.68
N TRP A 79 14.69 -8.14 -6.65
CA TRP A 79 14.29 -6.74 -6.59
C TRP A 79 15.27 -5.88 -7.39
N ASN A 80 14.74 -4.92 -8.15
CA ASN A 80 15.57 -4.00 -8.92
C ASN A 80 16.29 -3.03 -7.96
N THR A 81 17.62 -3.12 -7.91
CA THR A 81 18.48 -2.30 -7.07
C THR A 81 18.55 -0.84 -7.53
N GLU A 82 18.25 -0.53 -8.79
CA GLU A 82 18.13 0.85 -9.28
C GLU A 82 16.95 1.60 -8.61
N HIS A 83 15.99 0.86 -8.07
CA HIS A 83 14.83 1.39 -7.34
C HIS A 83 14.90 1.13 -5.83
N GLN A 84 16.09 0.89 -5.27
CA GLN A 84 16.28 0.56 -3.84
C GLN A 84 15.57 1.56 -2.91
N ALA A 85 15.65 2.85 -3.19
CA ALA A 85 15.01 3.88 -2.37
C ALA A 85 13.47 3.72 -2.26
N PHE A 86 12.85 3.04 -3.24
CA PHE A 86 11.42 2.77 -3.28
C PHE A 86 10.99 1.47 -2.60
N TRP A 87 11.94 0.61 -2.23
CA TRP A 87 11.63 -0.71 -1.66
C TRP A 87 10.78 -0.59 -0.39
N LYS A 88 11.07 0.41 0.46
CA LYS A 88 10.31 0.69 1.68
C LYS A 88 8.83 0.98 1.42
N TYR A 89 8.48 1.65 0.32
CA TYR A 89 7.08 1.86 -0.05
C TYR A 89 6.41 0.57 -0.51
N ALA A 90 7.08 -0.23 -1.34
CA ALA A 90 6.54 -1.50 -1.81
C ALA A 90 6.22 -2.44 -0.64
N ILE A 91 7.14 -2.54 0.33
CA ILE A 91 6.94 -3.32 1.56
C ILE A 91 5.76 -2.75 2.37
N SER A 92 5.73 -1.43 2.57
CA SER A 92 4.73 -0.78 3.41
C SER A 92 3.32 -0.92 2.83
N PHE A 93 3.13 -0.64 1.55
CA PHE A 93 1.82 -0.75 0.91
C PHE A 93 1.33 -2.20 0.84
N ALA A 94 2.22 -3.17 0.61
CA ALA A 94 1.87 -4.58 0.72
C ALA A 94 1.39 -4.93 2.14
N ALA A 95 2.07 -4.43 3.17
CA ALA A 95 1.69 -4.65 4.57
C ALA A 95 0.35 -3.99 4.94
N TYR A 96 -0.03 -2.87 4.32
CA TYR A 96 -1.29 -2.16 4.60
C TYR A 96 -2.51 -2.92 4.09
N GLY A 97 -2.36 -3.73 3.05
CA GLY A 97 -3.44 -4.57 2.54
C GLY A 97 -3.79 -5.75 3.45
N LEU A 98 -2.81 -6.27 4.21
CA LEU A 98 -2.98 -7.51 4.98
C LEU A 98 -4.02 -7.42 6.11
N PRO A 99 -4.10 -6.34 6.92
CA PRO A 99 -5.19 -6.20 7.89
C PRO A 99 -6.59 -6.26 7.25
N SER A 100 -6.77 -5.64 6.08
CA SER A 100 -8.03 -5.71 5.33
C SER A 100 -8.31 -7.13 4.85
N ALA A 101 -7.29 -7.83 4.33
CA ALA A 101 -7.41 -9.23 3.95
C ALA A 101 -7.79 -10.12 5.15
N MET A 102 -7.23 -9.90 6.34
CA MET A 102 -7.60 -10.64 7.56
C MET A 102 -9.05 -10.40 8.02
N ILE A 103 -9.63 -9.25 7.68
CA ILE A 103 -11.04 -8.94 7.97
C ILE A 103 -11.97 -9.65 6.99
N ILE A 104 -11.58 -9.72 5.71
CA ILE A 104 -12.37 -10.33 4.63
C ILE A 104 -12.25 -11.86 4.64
N ASP A 105 -11.05 -12.38 4.86
CA ASP A 105 -10.70 -13.80 4.85
C ASP A 105 -10.04 -14.18 6.20
N PRO A 106 -10.86 -14.39 7.25
CA PRO A 106 -10.36 -14.72 8.58
C PRO A 106 -9.74 -16.13 8.65
N ASP A 107 -10.12 -17.05 7.76
CA ASP A 107 -9.63 -18.43 7.76
C ASP A 107 -8.14 -18.50 7.39
N ASN A 108 -7.65 -17.55 6.58
CA ASN A 108 -6.24 -17.44 6.21
C ASN A 108 -5.45 -16.41 7.04
N LYS A 109 -6.04 -15.90 8.13
CA LYS A 109 -5.44 -14.84 8.98
C LYS A 109 -4.00 -15.14 9.42
N ASP A 110 -3.69 -16.39 9.75
CA ASP A 110 -2.34 -16.76 10.20
C ASP A 110 -1.29 -16.65 9.09
N GLN A 111 -1.64 -16.92 7.84
CA GLN A 111 -0.73 -16.75 6.71
C GLN A 111 -0.42 -15.26 6.49
N TYR A 112 -1.46 -14.41 6.56
CA TYR A 112 -1.29 -12.97 6.49
C TYR A 112 -0.44 -12.44 7.65
N ARG A 113 -0.62 -12.98 8.86
CA ARG A 113 0.16 -12.60 10.05
C ARG A 113 1.65 -12.89 9.83
N VAL A 114 1.99 -14.09 9.33
CA VAL A 114 3.37 -14.48 9.05
C VAL A 114 3.97 -13.61 7.94
N ALA A 115 3.24 -13.33 6.87
CA ALA A 115 3.72 -12.46 5.81
C ALA A 115 3.99 -11.03 6.31
N MET A 116 3.12 -10.49 7.16
CA MET A 116 3.30 -9.15 7.74
C MET A 116 4.52 -9.09 8.66
N ASP A 117 4.77 -10.15 9.45
CA ASP A 117 5.98 -10.32 10.26
C ASP A 117 7.25 -10.30 9.38
N ASN A 118 7.23 -11.04 8.27
CA ASN A 118 8.32 -11.06 7.29
C ASN A 118 8.54 -9.68 6.64
N MET A 119 7.47 -8.97 6.31
CA MET A 119 7.53 -7.60 5.76
C MET A 119 8.16 -6.63 6.77
N ILE A 120 7.77 -6.67 8.04
CA ILE A 120 8.37 -5.83 9.10
C ILE A 120 9.84 -6.16 9.27
N TRP A 121 10.19 -7.45 9.28
CA TRP A 121 11.58 -7.88 9.37
C TRP A 121 12.42 -7.34 8.19
N LYS A 122 11.88 -7.41 6.96
CA LYS A 122 12.54 -6.86 5.77
C LYS A 122 12.62 -5.33 5.78
N MET A 123 11.59 -4.64 6.24
CA MET A 123 11.59 -3.18 6.37
C MET A 123 12.75 -2.69 7.24
N LYS A 124 13.11 -3.44 8.29
CA LYS A 124 14.22 -3.12 9.21
C LYS A 124 15.62 -3.37 8.62
N SER A 125 15.72 -4.01 7.45
CA SER A 125 16.99 -4.29 6.79
C SER A 125 17.75 -3.02 6.46
N LYS A 126 19.07 -3.03 6.67
CA LYS A 126 19.94 -1.93 6.21
C LYS A 126 19.79 -1.67 4.72
N LYS A 127 19.58 -2.71 3.91
CA LYS A 127 19.38 -2.54 2.46
C LYS A 127 18.11 -1.77 2.10
N VAL A 128 17.17 -1.58 3.03
CA VAL A 128 15.94 -0.81 2.81
C VAL A 128 16.11 0.65 3.21
N TRP A 129 16.83 0.94 4.29
CA TRP A 129 16.98 2.30 4.82
C TRP A 129 18.34 2.95 4.54
N GLN A 130 19.29 2.23 3.95
CA GLN A 130 20.66 2.72 3.71
C GLN A 130 20.72 3.99 2.86
N ASP A 131 19.70 4.30 2.06
CA ASP A 131 19.67 5.55 1.30
C ASP A 131 19.76 6.79 2.21
N PHE A 132 19.26 6.68 3.45
CA PHE A 132 19.41 7.74 4.45
C PHE A 132 20.88 7.95 4.86
N THR A 133 21.61 6.86 5.09
CA THR A 133 23.04 6.92 5.43
C THR A 133 23.91 7.32 4.23
N ASP A 134 23.61 6.78 3.05
CA ASP A 134 24.40 6.97 1.83
C ASP A 134 24.32 8.42 1.34
N ARG A 135 23.19 9.09 1.60
CA ARG A 135 23.01 10.53 1.35
C ARG A 135 23.60 11.43 2.44
N GLY A 136 24.11 10.86 3.53
CA GLY A 136 24.76 11.60 4.61
C GLY A 136 23.82 12.32 5.56
N PHE A 137 22.55 11.90 5.66
CA PHE A 137 21.57 12.53 6.56
C PHE A 137 21.71 12.11 8.02
N GLY A 138 22.30 10.94 8.28
CA GLY A 138 22.61 10.48 9.63
C GLY A 138 22.96 9.00 9.67
N PRO A 139 23.55 8.51 10.77
CA PRO A 139 23.92 7.10 10.92
C PRO A 139 22.73 6.19 11.30
N ASP A 140 21.62 6.78 11.76
CA ASP A 140 20.46 6.08 12.30
C ASP A 140 19.19 6.57 11.58
N PRO A 141 18.41 5.67 10.94
CA PRO A 141 17.25 6.04 10.14
C PRO A 141 15.99 6.37 10.96
N ILE A 142 15.97 6.18 12.29
CA ILE A 142 14.74 6.35 13.10
C ILE A 142 14.83 7.42 14.19
N THR A 143 16.03 7.88 14.54
CA THR A 143 16.21 8.82 15.67
C THR A 143 15.71 10.23 15.35
N VAL A 144 16.00 10.80 14.17
CA VAL A 144 15.60 12.17 13.77
C VAL A 144 15.26 12.20 12.29
N GLN A 145 14.29 13.03 11.87
CA GLN A 145 13.84 13.14 10.47
C GLN A 145 13.33 11.79 9.94
N ASN A 146 13.54 11.52 8.65
CA ASN A 146 13.20 10.29 7.95
C ASN A 146 11.77 9.81 8.22
N ILE A 147 10.83 10.77 8.37
CA ILE A 147 9.45 10.49 8.77
C ILE A 147 8.76 9.51 7.82
N MET A 148 9.15 9.51 6.54
CA MET A 148 8.66 8.53 5.59
C MET A 148 9.03 7.11 6.02
N TYR A 149 10.31 6.78 6.16
CA TYR A 149 10.72 5.43 6.57
C TYR A 149 10.17 5.07 7.95
N LYS A 150 10.39 5.93 8.95
CA LYS A 150 10.05 5.60 10.34
C LYS A 150 8.56 5.67 10.62
N GLY A 151 7.82 6.56 9.94
CA GLY A 151 6.36 6.63 10.00
C GLY A 151 5.72 5.40 9.37
N HIS A 152 6.20 4.96 8.19
CA HIS A 152 5.75 3.71 7.57
C HIS A 152 6.04 2.50 8.47
N LEU A 153 7.24 2.39 9.04
CA LEU A 153 7.60 1.32 9.98
C LEU A 153 6.72 1.35 11.23
N ASN A 154 6.46 2.53 11.81
CA ASN A 154 5.61 2.68 12.98
C ASN A 154 4.16 2.26 12.68
N LEU A 155 3.64 2.62 11.50
CA LEU A 155 2.32 2.19 11.05
C LEU A 155 2.25 0.67 10.83
N MET A 156 3.32 0.05 10.29
CA MET A 156 3.39 -1.41 10.15
C MET A 156 3.33 -2.11 11.52
N TYR A 157 4.07 -1.64 12.52
CA TYR A 157 3.94 -2.17 13.88
C TYR A 157 2.53 -2.01 14.44
N ALA A 158 1.94 -0.83 14.27
CA ALA A 158 0.61 -0.50 14.74
C ALA A 158 -0.44 -1.45 14.15
N LEU A 159 -0.42 -1.63 12.83
CA LEU A 159 -1.35 -2.50 12.12
C LEU A 159 -1.13 -3.98 12.44
N TYR A 160 0.12 -4.42 12.61
CA TYR A 160 0.42 -5.79 13.02
C TYR A 160 -0.20 -6.10 14.38
N GLN A 161 0.08 -5.26 15.39
CA GLN A 161 -0.46 -5.46 16.73
C GLN A 161 -1.99 -5.33 16.76
N LEU A 162 -2.56 -4.36 16.04
CA LEU A 162 -4.01 -4.16 15.97
C LEU A 162 -4.74 -5.34 15.36
N SER A 163 -4.22 -5.89 14.25
CA SER A 163 -4.89 -6.95 13.50
C SER A 163 -4.69 -8.35 14.12
N THR A 164 -3.57 -8.58 14.80
CA THR A 164 -3.18 -9.91 15.29
C THR A 164 -3.29 -10.07 16.81
N GLY A 165 -3.21 -8.97 17.56
CA GLY A 165 -3.06 -8.97 19.02
C GLY A 165 -1.65 -9.32 19.50
N ASP A 166 -0.73 -9.69 18.60
CA ASP A 166 0.64 -10.10 18.94
C ASP A 166 1.48 -8.89 19.39
N GLN A 167 2.15 -9.05 20.53
CA GLN A 167 2.97 -8.02 21.19
C GLN A 167 4.45 -8.07 20.79
N ARG A 168 4.84 -8.89 19.82
CA ARG A 168 6.23 -9.09 19.39
C ARG A 168 7.01 -7.79 19.18
N TYR A 169 6.37 -6.79 18.58
CA TYR A 169 6.99 -5.51 18.27
C TYR A 169 6.62 -4.39 19.24
N ALA A 170 5.85 -4.66 20.31
CA ALA A 170 5.30 -3.64 21.21
C ALA A 170 6.36 -2.71 21.80
N ARG A 171 7.53 -3.25 22.18
CA ARG A 171 8.66 -2.45 22.69
C ARG A 171 9.21 -1.50 21.64
N GLU A 172 9.44 -1.99 20.41
CA GLU A 172 9.97 -1.18 19.30
C GLU A 172 8.95 -0.13 18.89
N PHE A 173 7.67 -0.51 18.79
CA PHE A 173 6.56 0.37 18.48
C PHE A 173 6.41 1.50 19.50
N THR A 174 6.47 1.18 20.79
CA THR A 174 6.43 2.17 21.87
C THR A 174 7.59 3.13 21.81
N TRP A 175 8.80 2.62 21.59
CA TRP A 175 9.99 3.47 21.50
C TRP A 175 9.91 4.40 20.28
N LEU A 176 9.54 3.88 19.11
CA LEU A 176 9.49 4.65 17.88
C LEU A 176 8.38 5.70 17.90
N THR A 177 7.21 5.34 18.43
CA THR A 177 6.10 6.28 18.65
C THR A 177 6.53 7.47 19.50
N LYS A 178 7.24 7.22 20.61
CA LYS A 178 7.76 8.30 21.46
C LYS A 178 8.74 9.20 20.72
N ASN A 179 9.66 8.63 19.94
CA ASN A 179 10.62 9.44 19.16
C ASN A 179 9.90 10.31 18.12
N ILE A 180 8.87 9.79 17.45
CA ILE A 180 8.07 10.58 16.50
C ILE A 180 7.39 11.74 17.23
N VAL A 181 6.73 11.46 18.36
CA VAL A 181 6.03 12.46 19.18
C VAL A 181 6.98 13.51 19.76
N GLU A 182 8.15 13.11 20.25
CA GLU A 182 9.16 14.03 20.79
C GLU A 182 9.66 14.98 19.71
N GLU A 183 9.88 14.51 18.48
CA GLU A 183 10.27 15.36 17.36
C GLU A 183 9.13 16.29 16.92
N MET A 184 7.88 15.81 16.88
CA MET A 184 6.70 16.65 16.58
C MET A 184 6.56 17.79 17.61
N ASN A 185 6.71 17.47 18.90
CA ASN A 185 6.68 18.45 20.00
C ASN A 185 7.75 19.53 19.87
N LEU A 186 8.94 19.18 19.39
CA LEU A 186 10.01 20.16 19.14
C LEU A 186 9.62 21.12 18.01
N HIS A 187 8.97 20.62 16.97
CA HIS A 187 8.53 21.44 15.84
C HIS A 187 7.30 22.29 16.14
N HIS A 188 6.45 21.85 17.08
CA HIS A 188 5.32 22.65 17.60
C HIS A 188 5.77 23.99 18.21
N GLN A 189 7.01 24.05 18.71
CA GLN A 189 7.63 25.28 19.22
C GLN A 189 8.25 26.14 18.11
N GLY A 190 8.27 25.63 16.88
CA GLY A 190 8.96 26.17 15.72
C GLY A 190 8.01 26.75 14.66
N PHE A 191 8.40 26.62 13.39
CA PHE A 191 7.71 27.23 12.24
C PHE A 191 6.78 26.30 11.46
N TYR A 192 6.76 25.00 11.78
CA TYR A 192 5.95 24.01 11.07
C TYR A 192 5.55 22.86 12.01
N GLU A 193 4.49 22.15 11.65
CA GLU A 193 3.99 20.99 12.39
C GLU A 193 4.47 19.67 11.77
N GLY A 194 4.63 18.63 12.58
CA GLY A 194 5.05 17.30 12.12
C GLY A 194 6.56 17.14 11.96
N ASN A 195 7.01 16.12 11.23
CA ASN A 195 8.42 15.75 11.08
C ASN A 195 8.85 15.84 9.60
N THR A 196 10.15 16.01 9.36
CA THR A 196 10.70 16.09 8.00
C THR A 196 11.22 14.74 7.51
N CYS A 197 11.28 14.54 6.19
CA CYS A 197 11.87 13.35 5.57
C CYS A 197 13.39 13.49 5.53
N GLU A 198 13.87 14.45 4.76
CA GLU A 198 15.25 14.91 4.73
C GLU A 198 15.38 16.27 5.44
N PRO A 199 16.60 16.73 5.76
CA PRO A 199 16.77 18.09 6.29
C PRO A 199 16.07 19.14 5.41
N ASN A 200 15.16 19.89 6.02
CA ASN A 200 14.34 20.92 5.37
C ASN A 200 13.37 20.41 4.27
N ALA A 201 13.06 19.12 4.24
CA ALA A 201 12.13 18.54 3.28
C ALA A 201 10.89 18.00 4.01
N TRP A 202 9.85 18.83 4.05
CA TRP A 202 8.58 18.51 4.71
C TRP A 202 7.54 18.07 3.68
N PHE A 203 6.91 16.92 3.93
CA PHE A 203 5.93 16.32 3.04
C PHE A 203 4.70 15.89 3.82
N VAL A 204 3.53 16.35 3.39
CA VAL A 204 2.25 16.07 4.06
C VAL A 204 1.91 14.60 4.03
N GLU A 205 2.13 13.94 2.90
CA GLU A 205 1.84 12.53 2.68
C GLU A 205 2.65 11.62 3.60
N CYS A 206 3.88 11.99 3.93
CA CYS A 206 4.73 11.24 4.84
C CYS A 206 4.30 11.45 6.30
N ASN A 207 3.90 12.67 6.65
CA ASN A 207 3.41 13.00 7.98
C ASN A 207 2.08 12.31 8.31
N VAL A 208 1.14 12.26 7.35
CA VAL A 208 -0.17 11.60 7.55
C VAL A 208 0.01 10.13 7.95
N ILE A 209 1.01 9.44 7.40
CA ILE A 209 1.30 8.04 7.77
C ILE A 209 1.80 7.95 9.22
N GLY A 210 2.74 8.83 9.61
CA GLY A 210 3.21 8.93 10.99
C GLY A 210 2.07 9.21 11.96
N MET A 211 1.21 10.18 11.64
CA MET A 211 0.06 10.56 12.46
C MET A 211 -1.00 9.46 12.56
N LEU A 212 -1.29 8.74 11.47
CA LEU A 212 -2.18 7.58 11.49
C LEU A 212 -1.66 6.48 12.43
N SER A 213 -0.34 6.28 12.49
CA SER A 213 0.25 5.33 13.43
C SER A 213 0.01 5.72 14.89
N LEU A 214 0.00 7.03 15.21
CA LEU A 214 -0.33 7.54 16.55
C LEU A 214 -1.79 7.27 16.92
N HIS A 215 -2.70 7.39 15.96
CA HIS A 215 -4.12 7.09 16.18
C HIS A 215 -4.35 5.64 16.60
N ILE A 216 -3.65 4.71 15.94
CA ILE A 216 -3.72 3.29 16.30
C ILE A 216 -3.01 3.05 17.65
N TYR A 217 -1.90 3.73 17.91
CA TYR A 217 -1.20 3.63 19.20
C TYR A 217 -2.12 4.07 20.36
N ASP A 218 -2.80 5.21 20.24
CA ASP A 218 -3.77 5.70 21.22
C ASP A 218 -4.89 4.69 21.46
N LYS A 219 -5.39 4.06 20.40
CA LYS A 219 -6.41 3.00 20.51
C LYS A 219 -5.91 1.77 21.26
N LEU A 220 -4.65 1.37 21.07
CA LEU A 220 -4.07 0.18 21.69
C LEU A 220 -3.62 0.41 23.14
N TYR A 221 -3.14 1.60 23.46
CA TYR A 221 -2.46 1.89 24.74
C TYR A 221 -3.19 2.95 25.59
N GLY A 222 -4.27 3.53 25.10
CA GLY A 222 -5.07 4.53 25.84
C GLY A 222 -4.37 5.88 26.01
N THR A 223 -3.42 6.22 25.14
CA THR A 223 -2.75 7.53 25.12
C THR A 223 -3.58 8.58 24.37
N GLN A 224 -3.07 9.81 24.29
CA GLN A 224 -3.74 10.94 23.65
C GLN A 224 -2.79 11.68 22.67
N TYR A 225 -1.86 10.96 22.05
CA TYR A 225 -0.87 11.56 21.15
C TYR A 225 -1.52 12.21 19.94
N THR A 226 -2.57 11.60 19.38
CA THR A 226 -3.30 12.18 18.25
C THR A 226 -3.89 13.54 18.61
N GLN A 227 -4.47 13.68 19.80
CA GLN A 227 -5.10 14.93 20.23
C GLN A 227 -4.08 16.04 20.49
N ASN A 228 -2.91 15.67 21.01
CA ASN A 228 -1.90 16.64 21.43
C ASN A 228 -0.99 17.07 20.28
N GLU A 229 -0.60 16.11 19.43
CA GLU A 229 0.49 16.28 18.46
C GLU A 229 -0.02 16.50 17.02
N VAL A 230 -1.21 16.01 16.68
CA VAL A 230 -1.74 16.16 15.31
C VAL A 230 -2.47 17.48 15.21
N GLN A 231 -1.71 18.54 14.97
CA GLN A 231 -2.21 19.89 14.71
C GLN A 231 -1.94 20.26 13.24
N TRP A 232 -2.91 20.93 12.61
CA TRP A 232 -2.89 21.32 11.19
C TRP A 232 -2.89 22.83 11.05
#